data_AF-A0A0F9AZD6-F1
#
_entry.id   AF-A0A0F9AZD6-F1
#
_cell.length_a   1.000
_cell.length_b   1.000
_cell.length_c   1.000
_cell.angle_alpha   90.00
_cell.angle_beta   90.00
_cell.angle_gamma   90.00
#
_symmetry.space_group_name_H-M   'P 1'
#
loop_
_entity.id
_entity.type
_entity.pdbx_description
1 polymer ?
#
loop_
_entity_poly.entity_id
_entity_poly.type
_entity_poly.pdbx_seq_one_letter_code
_entity_poly.pdbx_strand_id
1 'polypeptide(L)'
;MSAKTLYDKLWEQHIVRSEEDGTTALLYIDRHLVHEVTSPQAFEGLRLANRLPYRLNSILATPDHNVPTSHREQGIADPISRLQVETLDNNCVEFGITEFGLTDMRQGIVHVVGPEQGATLPGMTVVCGDSHTSTHGAFGALAFGIGTSEVEHVMATQCLIQRKSKNMQVRIDGHVSQEVTAKDIVLAIIGEIGTAGGTGYAIEFAGEAIQDLSMEGRMTVCNMTIEAGA
;
A
#
# COMPACT_ATOMS: atom_id res chain seq x y z
N MET A 1 -23.05 7.67 21.91
CA MET A 1 -21.92 7.00 21.24
C MET A 1 -20.93 8.07 20.85
N SER A 2 -19.64 7.92 21.19
CA SER A 2 -18.60 8.83 20.70
C SER A 2 -18.55 8.78 19.17
N ALA A 3 -18.29 9.92 18.52
CA ALA A 3 -18.02 9.94 17.09
C ALA A 3 -16.75 9.11 16.79
N LYS A 4 -16.77 8.33 15.70
CA LYS A 4 -15.66 7.49 15.24
C LYS A 4 -14.90 8.19 14.12
N THR A 5 -13.56 8.09 14.12
CA THR A 5 -12.71 8.54 13.01
C THR A 5 -12.93 7.69 11.76
N LEU A 6 -12.37 8.08 10.62
CA LEU A 6 -12.37 7.22 9.43
C LEU A 6 -11.59 5.93 9.72
N TYR A 7 -10.42 6.05 10.35
CA TYR A 7 -9.60 4.91 10.73
C TYR A 7 -10.34 3.94 11.66
N ASP A 8 -11.07 4.43 12.67
CA ASP A 8 -11.85 3.58 13.56
C ASP A 8 -12.92 2.78 12.80
N LYS A 9 -13.60 3.42 11.85
CA LYS A 9 -14.64 2.75 11.03
C LYS A 9 -14.03 1.69 10.12
N LEU A 10 -12.94 2.02 9.43
CA LEU A 10 -12.23 1.08 8.56
C LEU A 10 -11.71 -0.10 9.36
N TRP A 11 -11.01 0.16 10.47
CA TRP A 11 -10.51 -0.89 11.36
C TRP A 11 -11.62 -1.85 11.79
N GLU A 12 -12.70 -1.32 12.38
CA GLU A 12 -13.79 -2.15 12.91
C GLU A 12 -14.53 -2.96 11.84
N GLN A 13 -14.65 -2.44 10.62
CA GLN A 13 -15.29 -3.14 9.50
C GLN A 13 -14.50 -4.37 9.03
N HIS A 14 -13.19 -4.41 9.29
CA HIS A 14 -12.29 -5.47 8.79
C HIS A 14 -11.81 -6.42 9.88
N ILE A 15 -12.26 -6.27 11.14
CA ILE A 15 -11.92 -7.24 12.20
C ILE A 15 -12.57 -8.60 11.87
N VAL A 16 -11.73 -9.61 11.71
CA VAL A 16 -12.15 -11.02 11.67
C VAL A 16 -12.21 -11.60 13.09
N ARG A 17 -11.18 -11.28 13.90
CA ARG A 17 -11.08 -11.70 15.30
C ARG A 17 -10.29 -10.67 16.10
N SER A 18 -10.75 -10.31 17.28
CA SER A 18 -9.97 -9.53 18.25
C SER A 18 -9.24 -10.45 19.22
N GLU A 19 -8.02 -10.09 19.62
CA GLU A 19 -7.30 -10.73 20.73
C GLU A 19 -7.82 -10.23 22.08
N GLU A 20 -7.51 -10.96 23.15
CA GLU A 20 -7.98 -10.65 24.51
C GLU A 20 -7.48 -9.28 25.03
N ASP A 21 -6.36 -8.78 24.51
CA ASP A 21 -5.79 -7.49 24.88
C ASP A 21 -6.60 -6.29 24.36
N GLY A 22 -7.56 -6.52 23.46
CA GLY A 22 -8.41 -5.49 22.84
C GLY A 22 -7.69 -4.50 21.92
N THR A 23 -6.38 -4.64 21.72
CA THR A 23 -5.55 -3.77 20.87
C THR A 23 -4.98 -4.46 19.65
N THR A 24 -4.94 -5.79 19.66
CA THR A 24 -4.47 -6.63 18.56
C THR A 24 -5.67 -7.33 17.92
N ALA A 25 -5.73 -7.36 16.59
CA ALA A 25 -6.79 -8.04 15.87
C ALA A 25 -6.25 -8.71 14.60
N LEU A 26 -6.91 -9.79 14.18
CA LEU A 26 -6.80 -10.33 12.86
C LEU A 26 -7.70 -9.52 11.92
N LEU A 27 -7.10 -8.81 10.97
CA LEU A 27 -7.80 -8.01 9.97
C LEU A 27 -7.94 -8.77 8.66
N TYR A 28 -9.08 -8.60 8.01
CA TYR A 28 -9.29 -9.02 6.62
C TYR A 28 -8.59 -8.05 5.68
N ILE A 29 -7.96 -8.57 4.62
CA ILE A 29 -7.28 -7.80 3.59
C ILE A 29 -8.05 -7.88 2.26
N ASP A 30 -8.57 -6.76 1.75
CA ASP A 30 -9.34 -6.76 0.49
C ASP A 30 -8.46 -6.83 -0.77
N ARG A 31 -7.34 -6.11 -0.75
CA ARG A 31 -6.42 -5.98 -1.89
C ARG A 31 -4.98 -6.22 -1.44
N HIS A 32 -4.30 -7.09 -2.16
CA HIS A 32 -2.87 -7.33 -2.01
C HIS A 32 -2.17 -6.94 -3.31
N LEU A 33 -1.40 -5.86 -3.28
CA LEU A 33 -0.55 -5.50 -4.41
C LEU A 33 0.81 -6.17 -4.22
N VAL A 34 1.39 -6.67 -5.31
CA VAL A 34 2.66 -7.39 -5.28
C VAL A 34 3.57 -6.90 -6.40
N HIS A 35 4.88 -6.96 -6.14
CA HIS A 35 5.94 -6.55 -7.05
C HIS A 35 7.13 -7.51 -6.90
N GLU A 36 8.12 -7.38 -7.77
CA GLU A 36 9.20 -8.35 -7.98
C GLU A 36 10.24 -8.42 -6.85
N VAL A 37 10.26 -7.45 -5.94
CA VAL A 37 11.32 -7.38 -4.92
C VAL A 37 11.01 -8.27 -3.72
N THR A 38 9.76 -8.25 -3.24
CA THR A 38 9.36 -8.87 -1.97
C THR A 38 8.47 -10.09 -2.13
N SER A 39 7.72 -10.20 -3.23
CA SER A 39 6.78 -11.29 -3.44
C SER A 39 7.38 -12.64 -3.86
N PRO A 40 8.51 -12.73 -4.60
CA PRO A 40 9.09 -14.02 -4.96
C PRO A 40 9.38 -14.94 -3.78
N GLN A 41 9.90 -14.40 -2.69
CA GLN A 41 10.19 -15.17 -1.47
C GLN A 41 8.91 -15.67 -0.79
N ALA A 42 7.82 -14.88 -0.84
CA ALA A 42 6.54 -15.30 -0.30
C ALA A 42 5.94 -16.47 -1.09
N PHE A 43 5.99 -16.43 -2.42
CA PHE A 43 5.56 -17.56 -3.26
C PHE A 43 6.38 -18.82 -3.00
N GLU A 44 7.69 -18.69 -2.82
CA GLU A 44 8.53 -19.85 -2.48
C GLU A 44 8.21 -20.40 -1.09
N GLY A 45 7.93 -19.55 -0.11
CA GLY A 45 7.46 -19.97 1.22
C GLY A 45 6.18 -20.80 1.15
N LEU A 46 5.21 -20.38 0.34
CA LEU A 46 4.00 -21.17 0.08
C LEU A 46 4.32 -22.53 -0.55
N ARG A 47 5.20 -22.57 -1.55
CA ARG A 47 5.60 -23.81 -2.24
C ARG A 47 6.27 -24.78 -1.28
N LEU A 48 7.23 -24.33 -0.48
CA LEU A 48 7.89 -25.14 0.54
C LEU A 48 6.92 -25.67 1.60
N ALA A 49 5.90 -24.89 1.94
CA ALA A 49 4.83 -25.28 2.87
C ALA A 49 3.71 -26.12 2.22
N ASN A 50 3.79 -26.42 0.92
CA ASN A 50 2.73 -27.06 0.13
C ASN A 50 1.37 -26.33 0.24
N ARG A 51 1.39 -25.00 0.15
CA ARG A 51 0.23 -24.12 0.20
C ARG A 51 0.00 -23.44 -1.14
N LEU A 52 -1.26 -23.09 -1.39
CA LEU A 52 -1.67 -22.27 -2.53
C LEU A 52 -2.15 -20.90 -2.01
N PRO A 53 -1.99 -19.83 -2.80
CA PRO A 53 -2.62 -18.56 -2.47
C PRO A 53 -4.15 -18.71 -2.39
N TYR A 54 -4.76 -18.15 -1.35
CA TYR A 54 -6.16 -18.44 -1.02
C TYR A 54 -7.17 -17.78 -1.97
N ARG A 55 -6.99 -16.50 -2.29
CA ARG A 55 -7.95 -15.72 -3.09
C ARG A 55 -7.23 -14.90 -4.16
N LEU A 56 -6.89 -15.57 -5.26
CA LEU A 56 -6.12 -15.01 -6.37
C LEU A 56 -6.64 -13.66 -6.90
N ASN A 57 -7.96 -13.46 -6.95
CA ASN A 57 -8.57 -12.22 -7.46
C ASN A 57 -8.31 -10.98 -6.56
N SER A 58 -7.87 -11.18 -5.31
CA SER A 58 -7.45 -10.07 -4.44
C SER A 58 -6.02 -9.61 -4.75
N ILE A 59 -5.25 -10.40 -5.50
CA ILE A 59 -3.84 -10.14 -5.80
C ILE A 59 -3.71 -9.46 -7.16
N LEU A 60 -2.95 -8.38 -7.20
CA LEU A 60 -2.59 -7.70 -8.45
C LEU A 60 -1.08 -7.45 -8.49
N ALA A 61 -0.44 -7.90 -9.56
CA ALA A 61 1.00 -7.79 -9.74
C ALA A 61 1.37 -6.72 -10.78
N THR A 62 2.45 -6.00 -10.53
CA THR A 62 3.14 -5.19 -11.53
C THR A 62 4.62 -5.11 -11.15
N PRO A 63 5.56 -5.40 -12.06
CA PRO A 63 6.96 -5.10 -11.81
C PRO A 63 7.22 -3.60 -11.98
N ASP A 64 7.95 -2.97 -11.05
CA ASP A 64 8.24 -1.53 -11.13
C ASP A 64 9.58 -1.06 -10.55
N HIS A 65 10.21 -1.78 -9.61
CA HIS A 65 11.47 -1.38 -8.97
C HIS A 65 12.71 -1.64 -9.85
N ASN A 66 12.71 -2.75 -10.60
CA ASN A 66 13.84 -3.29 -11.36
C ASN A 66 13.63 -3.18 -12.88
N VAL A 67 12.77 -2.25 -13.30
CA VAL A 67 12.42 -2.02 -14.70
C VAL A 67 13.30 -0.92 -15.29
N PRO A 68 14.01 -1.16 -16.41
CA PRO A 68 14.81 -0.14 -17.07
C PRO A 68 13.95 1.05 -17.52
N THR A 69 14.38 2.27 -17.16
CA THR A 69 13.70 3.50 -17.61
C THR A 69 13.94 3.79 -19.10
N SER A 70 15.07 3.32 -19.65
CA SER A 70 15.48 3.49 -21.04
C SER A 70 15.72 2.14 -21.69
N HIS A 71 15.54 2.06 -23.01
CA HIS A 71 15.89 0.88 -23.81
C HIS A 71 15.19 -0.42 -23.35
N ARG A 72 13.92 -0.32 -22.95
CA ARG A 72 13.11 -1.47 -22.46
C ARG A 72 13.07 -2.61 -23.47
N GLU A 73 13.17 -2.31 -24.77
CA GLU A 73 13.23 -3.29 -25.85
C GLU A 73 14.45 -4.22 -25.77
N GLN A 74 15.50 -3.83 -25.04
CA GLN A 74 16.72 -4.61 -24.87
C GLN A 74 16.65 -5.56 -23.65
N GLY A 75 15.53 -5.54 -22.92
CA GLY A 75 15.34 -6.31 -21.69
C GLY A 75 16.15 -5.79 -20.50
N ILE A 76 16.25 -6.60 -19.46
CA ILE A 76 16.94 -6.25 -18.21
C ILE A 76 18.36 -6.81 -18.24
N ALA A 77 19.35 -5.90 -18.31
CA ALA A 77 20.76 -6.26 -18.42
C ALA A 77 21.31 -6.87 -17.12
N ASP A 78 20.97 -6.26 -15.98
CA ASP A 78 21.40 -6.73 -14.66
C ASP A 78 20.75 -8.10 -14.34
N PRO A 79 21.55 -9.15 -14.09
CA PRO A 79 21.03 -10.50 -13.93
C PRO A 79 20.18 -10.68 -12.67
N ILE A 80 20.41 -9.89 -11.61
CA ILE A 80 19.63 -9.98 -10.36
C ILE A 80 18.24 -9.37 -10.58
N SER A 81 18.21 -8.17 -11.14
CA SER A 81 16.99 -7.45 -11.53
C SER A 81 16.15 -8.29 -12.48
N ARG A 82 16.79 -8.90 -13.50
CA ARG A 82 16.12 -9.79 -14.45
C ARG A 82 15.52 -11.00 -13.76
N LEU A 83 16.27 -11.66 -12.89
CA LEU A 83 15.79 -12.83 -12.16
C LEU A 83 14.56 -12.49 -11.30
N GLN A 84 14.56 -11.34 -10.64
CA GLN A 84 13.41 -10.91 -9.82
C GLN A 84 12.14 -10.74 -10.65
N VAL A 85 12.23 -10.00 -11.77
CA VAL A 85 11.08 -9.79 -12.66
C VAL A 85 10.61 -11.11 -13.29
N GLU A 86 11.52 -11.92 -13.84
CA GLU A 86 11.16 -13.22 -14.41
C GLU A 86 10.54 -14.16 -13.36
N THR A 87 10.96 -14.06 -12.10
CA THR A 87 10.37 -14.87 -11.02
C THR A 87 8.95 -14.41 -10.69
N LEU A 88 8.68 -13.10 -10.70
CA LEU A 88 7.31 -12.59 -10.56
C LEU A 88 6.43 -13.09 -11.72
N ASP A 89 6.90 -12.93 -12.97
CA ASP A 89 6.18 -13.36 -14.17
C ASP A 89 5.81 -14.85 -14.07
N ASN A 90 6.79 -15.69 -13.75
CA ASN A 90 6.60 -17.13 -13.63
C ASN A 90 5.60 -17.50 -12.52
N ASN A 91 5.68 -16.85 -11.36
CA ASN A 91 4.71 -17.09 -10.28
C ASN A 91 3.30 -16.64 -10.68
N CYS A 92 3.15 -15.50 -11.35
CA CYS A 92 1.85 -15.02 -11.81
C CYS A 92 1.22 -15.98 -12.83
N VAL A 93 2.02 -16.50 -13.77
CA VAL A 93 1.57 -17.53 -14.72
C VAL A 93 1.20 -18.84 -14.02
N GLU A 94 2.04 -19.32 -13.09
CA GLU A 94 1.82 -20.59 -12.38
C GLU A 94 0.53 -20.57 -11.55
N PHE A 95 0.29 -19.49 -10.80
CA PHE A 95 -0.87 -19.37 -9.92
C PHE A 95 -2.09 -18.72 -10.58
N GLY A 96 -1.97 -18.20 -11.81
CA GLY A 96 -3.04 -17.50 -12.50
C GLY A 96 -3.39 -16.15 -11.88
N ILE A 97 -2.38 -15.42 -11.40
CA ILE A 97 -2.53 -14.07 -10.82
C ILE A 97 -2.53 -13.04 -11.95
N THR A 98 -3.37 -12.00 -11.82
CA THR A 98 -3.37 -10.90 -12.79
C THR A 98 -2.11 -10.08 -12.62
N GLU A 99 -1.38 -9.92 -13.72
CA GLU A 99 -0.15 -9.16 -13.79
C GLU A 99 -0.17 -8.15 -14.93
N PHE A 100 0.30 -6.94 -14.66
CA PHE A 100 0.62 -5.96 -15.68
C PHE A 100 2.12 -6.00 -15.97
N GLY A 101 2.53 -7.00 -16.76
CA GLY A 101 3.94 -7.25 -17.05
C GLY A 101 4.58 -6.18 -17.93
N LEU A 102 5.87 -6.32 -18.22
CA LEU A 102 6.69 -5.30 -18.91
C LEU A 102 6.19 -4.84 -20.29
N THR A 103 5.32 -5.60 -20.94
CA THR A 103 4.76 -5.26 -22.26
C THR A 103 3.31 -4.77 -22.19
N ASP A 104 2.70 -4.79 -21.01
CA ASP A 104 1.34 -4.27 -20.80
C ASP A 104 1.38 -2.74 -20.74
N MET A 105 0.48 -2.07 -21.45
CA MET A 105 0.39 -0.60 -21.43
C MET A 105 -0.02 -0.04 -20.06
N ARG A 106 -0.60 -0.86 -19.19
CA ARG A 106 -1.01 -0.50 -17.83
C ARG A 106 0.13 -0.62 -16.81
N GLN A 107 1.26 -1.20 -17.20
CA GLN A 107 2.41 -1.36 -16.30
C GLN A 107 2.97 0.01 -15.87
N GLY A 108 3.30 0.11 -14.59
CA GLY A 108 3.81 1.33 -13.96
C GLY A 108 4.04 1.14 -12.47
N ILE A 109 4.31 2.24 -11.76
CA ILE A 109 4.57 2.22 -10.32
C ILE A 109 3.36 1.62 -9.58
N VAL A 110 3.59 0.65 -8.69
CA VAL A 110 2.53 -0.14 -8.06
C VAL A 110 1.46 0.70 -7.35
N HIS A 111 1.86 1.82 -6.73
CA HIS A 111 0.95 2.73 -6.03
C HIS A 111 0.21 3.72 -6.94
N VAL A 112 0.62 3.84 -8.21
CA VAL A 112 -0.08 4.62 -9.24
C VAL A 112 -1.03 3.72 -10.03
N VAL A 113 -0.54 2.54 -10.42
CA VAL A 113 -1.30 1.56 -11.20
C VAL A 113 -2.48 1.00 -10.39
N GLY A 114 -2.31 0.77 -9.09
CA GLY A 114 -3.38 0.25 -8.24
C GLY A 114 -4.69 1.06 -8.35
N PRO A 115 -4.68 2.37 -8.05
CA PRO A 115 -5.88 3.19 -8.19
C PRO A 115 -6.31 3.43 -9.64
N GLU A 116 -5.38 3.62 -10.58
CA GLU A 116 -5.70 3.84 -12.00
C GLU A 116 -6.49 2.68 -12.61
N GLN A 117 -6.22 1.45 -12.16
CA GLN A 117 -6.89 0.23 -12.63
C GLN A 117 -8.10 -0.15 -11.76
N GLY A 118 -8.52 0.73 -10.85
CA GLY A 118 -9.66 0.48 -9.95
C GLY A 118 -9.41 -0.61 -8.92
N ALA A 119 -8.14 -0.96 -8.66
CA ALA A 119 -7.78 -1.98 -7.66
C ALA A 119 -7.85 -1.45 -6.22
N THR A 120 -7.84 -0.13 -6.06
CA THR A 120 -8.00 0.60 -4.80
C THR A 120 -9.33 1.33 -4.80
N LEU A 121 -10.22 0.97 -3.87
CA LEU A 121 -11.53 1.60 -3.71
C LEU A 121 -11.72 2.08 -2.25
N PRO A 122 -12.55 3.12 -2.03
CA PRO A 122 -12.87 3.57 -0.68
C PRO A 122 -13.42 2.45 0.19
N GLY A 123 -12.98 2.40 1.45
CA GLY A 123 -13.42 1.39 2.39
C GLY A 123 -12.56 0.13 2.44
N MET A 124 -11.63 -0.08 1.51
CA MET A 124 -10.80 -1.29 1.47
C MET A 124 -9.70 -1.32 2.53
N THR A 125 -9.25 -2.51 2.90
CA THR A 125 -7.88 -2.75 3.39
C THR A 125 -6.95 -3.11 2.24
N VAL A 126 -5.83 -2.38 2.11
CA VAL A 126 -4.87 -2.54 1.01
C VAL A 126 -3.47 -2.74 1.56
N VAL A 127 -2.79 -3.81 1.18
CA VAL A 127 -1.40 -4.09 1.61
C VAL A 127 -0.50 -4.36 0.42
N CYS A 128 0.78 -4.07 0.58
CA CYS A 128 1.84 -4.38 -0.37
C CYS A 128 3.15 -4.53 0.39
N GLY A 129 4.09 -5.29 -0.17
CA GLY A 129 5.47 -5.39 0.33
C GLY A 129 6.30 -4.11 0.14
N ASP A 130 5.67 -2.93 0.13
CA ASP A 130 6.29 -1.63 -0.09
C ASP A 130 5.88 -0.65 1.01
N SER A 131 6.82 0.17 1.48
CA SER A 131 6.60 1.11 2.59
C SER A 131 5.63 2.24 2.24
N HIS A 132 5.51 2.61 0.97
CA HIS A 132 4.68 3.72 0.50
C HIS A 132 3.23 3.32 0.19
N THR A 133 2.81 2.13 0.63
CA THR A 133 1.42 1.65 0.48
C THR A 133 0.40 2.59 1.13
N SER A 134 0.81 3.43 2.08
CA SER A 134 -0.01 4.50 2.65
C SER A 134 -0.58 5.46 1.59
N THR A 135 0.02 5.56 0.41
CA THR A 135 -0.50 6.31 -0.76
C THR A 135 -1.99 6.05 -1.02
N HIS A 136 -2.43 4.79 -0.88
CA HIS A 136 -3.82 4.38 -1.13
C HIS A 136 -4.81 4.93 -0.09
N GLY A 137 -4.32 5.42 1.04
CA GLY A 137 -5.13 6.14 2.04
C GLY A 137 -5.84 7.38 1.48
N ALA A 138 -5.33 7.96 0.40
CA ALA A 138 -5.96 9.07 -0.32
C ALA A 138 -7.38 8.75 -0.83
N PHE A 139 -7.68 7.45 -1.01
CA PHE A 139 -8.98 6.95 -1.45
C PHE A 139 -9.91 6.61 -0.28
N GLY A 140 -9.50 6.87 0.98
CA GLY A 140 -10.25 6.44 2.15
C GLY A 140 -10.17 4.93 2.39
N ALA A 141 -9.05 4.31 2.02
CA ALA A 141 -8.70 2.92 2.33
C ALA A 141 -7.78 2.86 3.55
N LEU A 142 -7.82 1.75 4.29
CA LEU A 142 -6.83 1.44 5.32
C LEU A 142 -5.66 0.73 4.62
N ALA A 143 -4.61 1.49 4.32
CA ALA A 143 -3.51 0.99 3.50
C ALA A 143 -2.15 1.15 4.17
N PHE A 144 -1.36 0.07 4.20
CA PHE A 144 -0.08 0.04 4.90
C PHE A 144 0.87 -1.01 4.31
N GLY A 145 2.18 -0.73 4.43
CA GLY A 145 3.23 -1.62 3.97
C GLY A 145 3.39 -2.81 4.91
N ILE A 146 3.77 -3.96 4.36
CA ILE A 146 3.96 -5.21 5.10
C ILE A 146 5.30 -5.86 4.77
N GLY A 147 5.85 -6.65 5.69
CA GLY A 147 7.10 -7.39 5.47
C GLY A 147 6.91 -8.65 4.61
N THR A 148 7.99 -9.22 4.08
CA THR A 148 7.94 -10.44 3.25
C THR A 148 7.21 -11.61 3.92
N SER A 149 7.41 -11.84 5.22
CA SER A 149 6.69 -12.90 5.95
C SER A 149 5.19 -12.63 6.06
N GLU A 150 4.80 -11.35 6.10
CA GLU A 150 3.39 -10.94 6.11
C GLU A 150 2.78 -11.05 4.71
N VAL A 151 3.55 -10.78 3.64
CA VAL A 151 3.13 -11.02 2.25
C VAL A 151 2.74 -12.50 2.08
N GLU A 152 3.59 -13.44 2.54
CA GLU A 152 3.26 -14.87 2.53
C GLU A 152 1.98 -15.16 3.32
N HIS A 153 1.85 -14.57 4.51
CA HIS A 153 0.68 -14.77 5.37
C HIS A 153 -0.61 -14.31 4.68
N VAL A 154 -0.61 -13.10 4.11
CA VAL A 154 -1.77 -12.54 3.40
C VAL A 154 -2.11 -13.38 2.18
N MET A 155 -1.12 -13.84 1.40
CA MET A 155 -1.36 -14.76 0.29
C MET A 155 -2.02 -16.07 0.76
N ALA A 156 -1.58 -16.61 1.91
CA ALA A 156 -2.10 -17.87 2.44
C ALA A 156 -3.48 -17.77 3.07
N THR A 157 -3.86 -16.63 3.67
CA THR A 157 -5.05 -16.56 4.54
C THR A 157 -6.00 -15.40 4.25
N GLN A 158 -5.58 -14.42 3.43
CA GLN A 158 -6.27 -13.15 3.23
C GLN A 158 -6.45 -12.31 4.50
N CYS A 159 -5.71 -12.64 5.56
CA CYS A 159 -5.80 -11.96 6.83
C CYS A 159 -4.42 -11.58 7.34
N LEU A 160 -4.36 -10.61 8.24
CA LEU A 160 -3.12 -10.21 8.88
C LEU A 160 -3.36 -9.79 10.33
N ILE A 161 -2.49 -10.25 11.23
CA ILE A 161 -2.51 -9.81 12.63
C ILE A 161 -1.93 -8.39 12.68
N GLN A 162 -2.68 -7.45 13.21
CA GLN A 162 -2.29 -6.06 13.33
C GLN A 162 -2.58 -5.53 14.74
N ARG A 163 -1.72 -4.63 15.20
CA ARG A 163 -1.97 -3.86 16.42
C ARG A 163 -2.57 -2.52 16.02
N LYS A 164 -3.67 -2.14 16.67
CA LYS A 164 -4.37 -0.89 16.38
C LYS A 164 -3.48 0.31 16.73
N SER A 165 -3.15 1.11 15.72
CA SER A 165 -2.53 2.43 15.86
C SER A 165 -3.46 3.41 16.59
N LYS A 166 -2.88 4.46 17.16
CA LYS A 166 -3.65 5.60 17.70
C LYS A 166 -4.14 6.49 16.55
N ASN A 167 -5.13 7.33 16.81
CA ASN A 167 -5.58 8.34 15.84
C ASN A 167 -4.75 9.62 15.98
N MET A 168 -4.25 10.15 14.86
CA MET A 168 -3.67 11.51 14.77
C MET A 168 -4.42 12.27 13.68
N GLN A 169 -4.94 13.45 13.98
CA GLN A 169 -5.53 14.32 12.97
C GLN A 169 -4.55 15.46 12.65
N VAL A 170 -4.25 15.62 11.36
CA VAL A 170 -3.56 16.79 10.83
C VAL A 170 -4.59 17.64 10.08
N ARG A 171 -4.94 18.79 10.66
CA ARG A 171 -5.94 19.69 10.10
C ARG A 171 -5.29 20.95 9.55
N ILE A 172 -5.55 21.26 8.29
CA ILE A 172 -5.02 22.44 7.58
C ILE A 172 -6.19 23.30 7.12
N ASP A 173 -6.54 24.28 7.93
CA ASP A 173 -7.63 25.22 7.65
C ASP A 173 -7.16 26.38 6.76
N GLY A 174 -8.05 26.91 5.92
CA GLY A 174 -7.74 27.91 4.90
C GLY A 174 -7.19 27.32 3.60
N HIS A 175 -6.83 28.22 2.69
CA HIS A 175 -6.32 27.91 1.37
C HIS A 175 -4.83 28.26 1.28
N VAL A 176 -4.09 27.51 0.46
CA VAL A 176 -2.69 27.81 0.16
C VAL A 176 -2.57 28.69 -1.10
N SER A 177 -1.43 29.36 -1.27
CA SER A 177 -1.12 30.09 -2.51
C SER A 177 -1.08 29.14 -3.71
N GLN A 178 -1.32 29.66 -4.93
CA GLN A 178 -1.27 28.87 -6.17
C GLN A 178 0.11 28.25 -6.44
N GLU A 179 1.16 28.78 -5.83
CA GLU A 179 2.54 28.28 -5.95
C GLU A 179 2.85 27.15 -4.96
N VAL A 180 1.96 26.89 -4.00
CA VAL A 180 2.11 25.83 -2.98
C VAL A 180 1.38 24.59 -3.46
N THR A 181 2.10 23.47 -3.53
CA THR A 181 1.60 22.19 -3.98
C THR A 181 1.33 21.24 -2.79
N ALA A 182 0.71 20.09 -3.08
CA ALA A 182 0.58 19.01 -2.10
C ALA A 182 1.93 18.55 -1.51
N LYS A 183 3.01 18.60 -2.31
CA LYS A 183 4.36 18.25 -1.86
C LYS A 183 4.84 19.21 -0.78
N ASP A 184 4.63 20.51 -0.99
CA ASP A 184 5.04 21.55 -0.04
C ASP A 184 4.25 21.42 1.27
N ILE A 185 2.95 21.14 1.18
CA ILE A 185 2.07 20.89 2.32
C ILE A 185 2.60 19.73 3.17
N VAL A 186 2.85 18.56 2.58
CA VAL A 186 3.27 17.39 3.35
C VAL A 186 4.71 17.54 3.89
N LEU A 187 5.61 18.20 3.14
CA LEU A 187 6.94 18.52 3.64
C LEU A 187 6.88 19.48 4.84
N ALA A 188 5.98 20.46 4.83
CA ALA A 188 5.79 21.36 5.97
C ALA A 188 5.26 20.59 7.20
N ILE A 189 4.31 19.67 7.01
CA ILE A 189 3.81 18.80 8.09
C ILE A 189 4.93 17.96 8.68
N ILE A 190 5.72 17.27 7.84
CA ILE A 190 6.84 16.43 8.29
C ILE A 190 7.91 17.28 8.98
N GLY A 191 8.16 18.51 8.49
CA GLY A 191 9.07 19.46 9.14
C GLY A 191 8.63 19.84 10.56
N GLU A 192 7.33 19.92 10.80
CA GLU A 192 6.76 20.25 12.12
C GLU A 192 6.75 19.06 13.08
N ILE A 193 6.29 17.88 12.63
CA ILE A 193 6.14 16.70 13.50
C ILE A 193 7.41 15.85 13.59
N GLY A 194 8.35 16.03 12.65
CA GLY A 194 9.58 15.26 12.53
C GLY A 194 9.38 13.87 11.91
N THR A 195 10.49 13.20 11.59
CA THR A 195 10.50 11.89 10.90
C THR A 195 9.97 10.71 11.73
N ALA A 196 9.73 10.92 13.03
CA ALA A 196 9.12 9.95 13.93
C ALA A 196 7.84 10.47 14.60
N GLY A 197 7.32 11.63 14.15
CA GLY A 197 6.15 12.26 14.75
C GLY A 197 4.88 11.43 14.63
N GLY A 198 4.77 10.63 13.58
CA GLY A 198 3.64 9.74 13.30
C GLY A 198 3.75 8.34 13.91
N THR A 199 4.84 7.99 14.57
CA THR A 199 5.07 6.61 15.02
C THR A 199 3.97 6.08 15.94
N GLY A 200 3.34 4.99 15.51
CA GLY A 200 2.23 4.35 16.21
C GLY A 200 0.87 5.04 16.00
N TYR A 201 0.75 5.94 15.02
CA TYR A 201 -0.48 6.64 14.68
C TYR A 201 -0.91 6.37 13.23
N ALA A 202 -2.21 6.26 13.01
CA ALA A 202 -2.81 6.50 11.71
C ALA A 202 -3.07 8.01 11.58
N ILE A 203 -2.50 8.64 10.56
CA ILE A 203 -2.67 10.08 10.29
C ILE A 203 -3.88 10.30 9.38
N GLU A 204 -4.87 11.05 9.87
CA GLU A 204 -6.03 11.52 9.11
C GLU A 204 -5.85 12.99 8.74
N PHE A 205 -5.79 13.28 7.44
CA PHE A 205 -5.67 14.65 6.91
C PHE A 205 -7.04 15.27 6.70
N ALA A 206 -7.23 16.49 7.21
CA ALA A 206 -8.48 17.23 7.13
C ALA A 206 -8.26 18.73 6.90
N GLY A 207 -9.33 19.47 6.63
CA GLY A 207 -9.31 20.92 6.41
C GLY A 207 -9.44 21.30 4.94
N GLU A 208 -9.60 22.59 4.69
CA GLU A 208 -9.90 23.17 3.36
C GLU A 208 -8.76 22.92 2.38
N ALA A 209 -7.51 23.17 2.80
CA ALA A 209 -6.34 22.95 1.95
C ALA A 209 -6.21 21.50 1.46
N ILE A 210 -6.63 20.50 2.26
CA ILE A 210 -6.63 19.08 1.86
C ILE A 210 -7.80 18.77 0.92
N GLN A 211 -8.97 19.39 1.16
CA GLN A 211 -10.16 19.21 0.32
C GLN A 211 -9.95 19.78 -1.09
N ASP A 212 -9.22 20.90 -1.21
CA ASP A 212 -8.93 21.57 -2.48
C ASP A 212 -7.91 20.80 -3.35
N LEU A 213 -7.19 19.83 -2.79
CA LEU A 213 -6.26 19.02 -3.56
C LEU A 213 -7.00 18.11 -4.55
N SER A 214 -6.41 17.95 -5.73
CA SER A 214 -6.74 16.85 -6.65
C SER A 214 -6.45 15.50 -6.01
N MET A 215 -6.89 14.41 -6.65
CA MET A 215 -6.60 13.06 -6.15
C MET A 215 -5.09 12.76 -6.14
N GLU A 216 -4.35 13.20 -7.14
CA GLU A 216 -2.89 13.07 -7.21
C GLU A 216 -2.22 13.88 -6.08
N GLY A 217 -2.78 15.05 -5.74
CA GLY A 217 -2.35 15.83 -4.59
C GLY A 217 -2.58 15.09 -3.27
N ARG A 218 -3.76 14.49 -3.07
CA ARG A 218 -4.06 13.69 -1.88
C ARG A 218 -3.17 12.45 -1.80
N MET A 219 -2.93 11.78 -2.92
CA MET A 219 -1.97 10.68 -3.02
C MET A 219 -0.57 11.11 -2.62
N THR A 220 -0.11 12.29 -3.04
CA THR A 220 1.19 12.85 -2.65
C THR A 220 1.31 13.03 -1.14
N VAL A 221 0.26 13.56 -0.49
CA VAL A 221 0.24 13.74 0.97
C VAL A 221 0.25 12.38 1.68
N CYS A 222 -0.60 11.44 1.28
CA CYS A 222 -0.67 10.11 1.90
C CYS A 222 0.59 9.26 1.62
N ASN A 223 1.22 9.41 0.47
CA ASN A 223 2.45 8.71 0.11
C ASN A 223 3.58 9.01 1.10
N MET A 224 3.71 10.28 1.51
CA MET A 224 4.80 10.72 2.37
C MET A 224 4.55 10.54 3.87
N THR A 225 3.42 9.95 4.30
CA THR A 225 3.16 9.74 5.74
C THR A 225 4.20 8.83 6.39
N ILE A 226 4.72 7.86 5.63
CA ILE A 226 5.75 6.95 6.11
C ILE A 226 7.05 7.69 6.46
N GLU A 227 7.32 8.83 5.82
CA GLU A 227 8.48 9.69 6.12
C GLU A 227 8.32 10.47 7.43
N ALA A 228 7.10 10.55 7.98
CA ALA A 228 6.83 10.96 9.35
C ALA A 228 6.84 9.78 10.34
N GLY A 229 7.08 8.57 9.86
CA GLY A 229 7.12 7.33 10.66
C GLY A 229 5.74 6.77 11.00
N ALA A 230 4.68 7.20 10.31
CA ALA A 230 3.30 6.73 10.50
C ALA A 230 3.03 5.38 9.85
#